data_AF-A0A7Y2GWB7-F1
#
_entry.id   AF-A0A7Y2GWB7-F1
#
_cell.length_a   1.000
_cell.length_b   1.000
_cell.length_c   1.000
_cell.angle_alpha   90.00
_cell.angle_beta   90.00
_cell.angle_gamma   90.00
#
_symmetry.space_group_name_H-M   'P 1'
#
loop_
_entity.id
_entity.type
_entity.pdbx_description
1 polymer ?
#
loop_
_entity_poly.entity_id
_entity_poly.type
_entity_poly.pdbx_seq_one_letter_code
_entity_poly.pdbx_strand_id
1 'polypeptide(L)'
;MTKNVKSRIINLPFFLGFGAGEWIFVVLNILAYRRSKYPSNPNSFCDPCRSEFGFPFALYQQDNSPESGEIIWGGLVFDVLIATVCAVVIGLVFSAVWSSLSSDNSR
;
A
#
# COMPACT_ATOMS: atom_id res chain seq x y z
N MET A 1 5.67 35.78 12.21
CA MET A 1 5.54 35.08 10.91
C MET A 1 6.46 33.86 10.75
N THR A 2 7.58 33.73 11.47
CA THR A 2 8.57 32.65 11.32
C THR A 2 8.19 31.28 11.91
N LYS A 3 7.25 31.21 12.88
CA LYS A 3 6.80 29.93 13.48
C LYS A 3 6.12 28.99 12.46
N ASN A 4 5.40 29.53 11.48
CA ASN A 4 4.70 28.73 10.48
C ASN A 4 5.67 28.04 9.50
N VAL A 5 6.80 28.67 9.17
CA VAL A 5 7.80 28.11 8.25
C VAL A 5 8.56 26.95 8.89
N LYS A 6 8.93 27.07 10.17
CA LYS A 6 9.59 25.97 10.91
C LYS A 6 8.70 24.72 11.03
N SER A 7 7.39 24.89 11.26
CA SER A 7 6.47 23.74 11.34
C SER A 7 6.31 23.01 10.00
N ARG A 8 6.32 23.74 8.88
CA ARG A 8 6.18 23.14 7.54
C ARG A 8 7.38 22.28 7.14
N ILE A 9 8.60 22.67 7.53
CA ILE A 9 9.83 21.92 7.21
C ILE A 9 9.91 20.63 8.02
N ILE A 10 9.42 20.63 9.28
CA ILE A 10 9.42 19.45 10.15
C ILE A 10 8.43 18.38 9.64
N ASN A 11 7.32 18.80 9.03
CA ASN A 11 6.28 17.86 8.59
C ASN A 11 6.54 17.27 7.19
N LEU A 12 7.36 17.91 6.35
CA LEU A 12 7.67 17.42 5.00
C LEU A 12 8.24 16.00 4.96
N PRO A 13 9.27 15.63 5.75
CA PRO A 13 9.81 14.26 5.72
C PRO A 13 8.78 13.21 6.14
N PHE A 14 7.91 13.53 7.11
CA PHE A 14 6.81 12.65 7.48
C PHE A 14 5.87 12.41 6.29
N PHE A 15 5.41 13.47 5.62
CA PHE A 15 4.49 13.33 4.48
C PHE A 15 5.11 12.59 3.30
N LEU A 16 6.41 12.77 3.05
CA LEU A 16 7.14 12.02 2.02
C LEU A 16 7.19 10.52 2.38
N GLY A 17 7.52 10.18 3.62
CA GLY A 17 7.53 8.80 4.09
C GLY A 17 6.13 8.17 4.07
N PHE A 18 5.11 8.91 4.53
CA PHE A 18 3.71 8.47 4.48
C PHE A 18 3.25 8.19 3.04
N GLY A 19 3.48 9.13 2.12
CA GLY A 19 3.12 8.96 0.72
C GLY A 19 3.86 7.80 0.05
N ALA A 20 5.14 7.59 0.38
CA ALA A 20 5.89 6.43 -0.09
C ALA A 20 5.32 5.11 0.46
N GLY A 21 4.88 5.10 1.73
CA GLY A 21 4.21 3.96 2.35
C GLY A 21 2.92 3.59 1.63
N GLU A 22 2.02 4.54 1.40
CA GLU A 22 0.78 4.33 0.65
C GLU A 22 1.06 3.83 -0.78
N TRP A 23 2.07 4.40 -1.45
CA TRP A 23 2.45 3.99 -2.80
C TRP A 23 2.88 2.52 -2.87
N ILE A 24 3.57 2.00 -1.85
CA ILE A 24 3.96 0.59 -1.78
C ILE A 24 2.70 -0.31 -1.79
N PHE A 25 1.68 0.01 -1.01
CA PHE A 25 0.43 -0.78 -0.96
C PHE A 25 -0.33 -0.74 -2.28
N VAL A 26 -0.34 0.41 -2.97
CA VAL A 26 -0.90 0.53 -4.33
C VAL A 26 -0.17 -0.39 -5.30
N VAL A 27 1.17 -0.36 -5.30
CA VAL A 27 2.00 -1.21 -6.18
C VAL A 27 1.77 -2.68 -5.88
N LEU A 28 1.71 -3.08 -4.61
CA LEU A 28 1.46 -4.47 -4.22
C LEU A 28 0.08 -4.96 -4.67
N ASN A 29 -0.96 -4.11 -4.59
CA ASN A 29 -2.28 -4.43 -5.12
C ASN A 29 -2.29 -4.58 -6.65
N ILE A 30 -1.56 -3.73 -7.38
CA ILE A 30 -1.40 -3.87 -8.84
C ILE A 30 -0.69 -5.17 -9.20
N LEU A 31 0.35 -5.55 -8.45
CA LEU A 31 1.07 -6.81 -8.65
C LEU A 31 0.18 -8.03 -8.36
N ALA A 32 -0.62 -7.96 -7.29
CA ALA A 32 -1.60 -9.00 -6.96
C ALA A 32 -2.64 -9.18 -8.08
N TYR A 33 -3.19 -8.07 -8.61
CA TYR A 33 -4.09 -8.10 -9.76
C TYR A 33 -3.44 -8.72 -11.00
N ARG A 34 -2.20 -8.33 -11.33
CA ARG A 34 -1.48 -8.88 -12.49
C ARG A 34 -1.22 -10.38 -12.36
N ARG A 35 -0.84 -10.85 -11.16
CA ARG A 35 -0.64 -12.28 -10.89
C ARG A 35 -1.94 -13.07 -11.06
N SER A 36 -3.07 -12.53 -10.59
CA SER A 36 -4.38 -13.15 -10.75
C SER A 36 -4.82 -13.22 -12.21
N LYS A 37 -4.62 -12.14 -12.98
CA LYS A 37 -5.10 -12.05 -14.38
C LYS A 37 -4.22 -12.79 -15.40
N TYR A 38 -2.92 -12.84 -15.16
CA TYR A 38 -1.95 -13.47 -16.06
C TYR A 38 -1.16 -14.55 -15.30
N PRO A 39 -1.81 -15.68 -14.98
CA PRO A 39 -1.10 -16.79 -14.35
C PRO A 39 0.04 -17.24 -15.26
N SER A 40 1.23 -17.41 -14.68
CA SER A 40 2.45 -17.75 -15.42
C SER A 40 2.41 -19.14 -16.06
N ASN A 41 1.37 -19.94 -15.78
CA ASN A 41 1.20 -21.29 -16.29
C ASN A 41 -0.16 -21.45 -17.00
N PRO A 42 -0.22 -21.27 -18.34
CA PRO A 42 -1.46 -21.30 -19.11
C PRO A 42 -2.13 -22.69 -19.17
N ASN A 43 -1.42 -23.75 -18.75
CA ASN A 43 -1.93 -25.12 -18.75
C ASN A 43 -2.59 -25.53 -17.41
N SER A 44 -2.70 -24.62 -16.45
CA SER A 44 -3.53 -24.86 -15.26
C SER A 44 -5.00 -24.61 -15.60
N PHE A 45 -5.58 -25.53 -16.37
CA PHE A 45 -7.03 -25.70 -16.45
C PHE A 45 -7.54 -26.14 -15.07
N CYS A 46 -7.67 -25.18 -14.15
CA CYS A 46 -8.38 -25.39 -12.90
C CYS A 46 -9.86 -25.16 -13.18
N ASP A 47 -10.63 -26.25 -13.27
CA ASP A 47 -12.07 -26.23 -13.03
C ASP A 47 -12.27 -26.58 -11.54
N PRO A 48 -12.89 -25.75 -10.67
CA PRO A 48 -13.39 -24.39 -10.86
C PRO A 48 -12.34 -23.32 -10.46
N CYS A 49 -11.99 -22.44 -11.39
CA CYS A 49 -10.95 -21.42 -11.23
C CYS A 49 -11.47 -20.22 -10.43
N ARG A 50 -11.64 -20.38 -9.11
CA ARG A 50 -11.88 -19.24 -8.21
C ARG A 50 -10.63 -18.37 -8.20
N SER A 51 -10.71 -17.20 -8.82
CA SER A 51 -9.63 -16.22 -8.89
C SER A 51 -9.84 -15.15 -7.84
N GLU A 52 -8.84 -14.94 -7.00
CA GLU A 52 -8.84 -13.89 -5.99
C GLU A 52 -7.65 -12.96 -6.18
N PHE A 53 -7.85 -11.66 -5.95
CA PHE A 53 -6.75 -10.71 -5.87
C PHE A 53 -6.95 -9.69 -4.75
N GLY A 54 -5.83 -9.18 -4.24
CA GLY A 54 -5.79 -8.15 -3.21
C GLY A 54 -4.51 -8.27 -2.38
N PHE A 55 -4.18 -7.23 -1.64
CA PHE A 55 -3.07 -7.24 -0.70
C PHE A 55 -3.26 -6.20 0.41
N PRO A 56 -3.09 -6.58 1.70
CA PRO A 56 -2.83 -7.93 2.20
C PRO A 56 -4.03 -8.90 2.17
N PHE A 57 -5.26 -8.41 2.09
CA PHE A 57 -6.47 -9.23 2.05
C PHE A 57 -7.04 -9.31 0.63
N ALA A 58 -7.88 -10.31 0.37
CA ALA A 58 -8.59 -10.41 -0.90
C ALA A 58 -9.60 -9.26 -1.03
N LEU A 59 -9.55 -8.53 -2.15
CA LEU A 59 -10.42 -7.41 -2.49
C LEU A 59 -11.53 -7.81 -3.45
N TYR A 60 -11.26 -8.81 -4.27
CA TYR A 60 -12.18 -9.27 -5.30
C TYR A 60 -12.02 -10.76 -5.48
N GLN A 61 -13.16 -11.42 -5.64
CA GLN A 61 -13.25 -12.82 -5.97
C GLN A 61 -14.07 -12.93 -7.26
N GLN A 62 -13.59 -13.76 -8.18
CA GLN A 62 -14.31 -14.14 -9.38
C GLN A 62 -14.44 -15.65 -9.43
N ASP A 63 -15.69 -16.11 -9.51
CA ASP A 63 -15.99 -17.52 -9.72
C ASP A 63 -15.98 -17.85 -11.24
N ASN A 64 -16.34 -19.07 -11.60
CA ASN A 64 -16.23 -19.60 -12.98
C ASN A 64 -16.96 -18.79 -14.06
N SER A 65 -17.91 -17.93 -13.70
CA SER A 65 -18.55 -17.03 -14.67
C SER A 65 -17.86 -15.67 -14.66
N PRO A 66 -17.55 -15.10 -15.83
CA PRO A 66 -17.05 -13.73 -15.92
C PRO A 66 -18.00 -12.70 -15.31
N GLU A 67 -19.28 -13.06 -15.13
CA GLU A 67 -20.32 -12.22 -14.55
C GLU A 67 -20.48 -12.42 -13.02
N SER A 68 -19.91 -13.47 -12.43
CA SER A 68 -20.06 -13.80 -11.00
C SER A 68 -18.87 -13.32 -10.17
N GLY A 69 -18.58 -12.02 -10.25
CA GLY A 69 -17.55 -11.38 -9.45
C GLY A 69 -18.11 -10.61 -8.26
N GLU A 70 -17.49 -10.75 -7.09
CA GLU A 70 -17.87 -10.03 -5.87
C GLU A 70 -16.69 -9.23 -5.31
N ILE A 71 -16.98 -7.99 -4.91
CA ILE A 71 -16.03 -7.14 -4.16
C ILE A 71 -16.12 -7.51 -2.68
N ILE A 72 -14.99 -7.90 -2.11
CA ILE A 72 -14.87 -8.22 -0.69
C ILE A 72 -14.59 -6.92 0.07
N TRP A 73 -15.65 -6.17 0.39
CA TRP A 73 -15.56 -4.87 1.08
C TRP A 73 -14.84 -4.94 2.41
N GLY A 74 -14.98 -6.05 3.15
CA GLY A 74 -14.24 -6.26 4.40
C GLY A 74 -12.73 -6.24 4.19
N GLY A 75 -12.24 -6.93 3.15
CA GLY A 75 -10.83 -6.93 2.77
C GLY A 75 -10.36 -5.53 2.41
N LEU A 76 -11.14 -4.77 1.63
CA LEU A 76 -10.82 -3.38 1.27
C LEU A 76 -10.65 -2.48 2.49
N VAL A 77 -11.58 -2.56 3.45
CA VAL A 77 -11.51 -1.73 4.67
C VAL A 77 -10.28 -2.08 5.49
N PHE A 78 -10.00 -3.37 5.70
CA PHE A 78 -8.81 -3.78 6.45
C PHE A 78 -7.50 -3.44 5.73
N ASP A 79 -7.46 -3.56 4.40
CA ASP A 79 -6.29 -3.18 3.60
C ASP A 79 -5.99 -1.68 3.73
N VAL A 80 -7.01 -0.82 3.62
CA VAL A 80 -6.85 0.63 3.81
C VAL A 80 -6.37 0.94 5.23
N LEU A 81 -6.96 0.31 6.25
CA LEU A 81 -6.53 0.52 7.64
C LEU A 81 -5.07 0.12 7.86
N ILE A 82 -4.67 -1.05 7.37
CA ILE A 82 -3.28 -1.52 7.49
C ILE A 82 -2.34 -0.63 6.69
N ALA A 83 -2.69 -0.26 5.46
CA ALA A 83 -1.90 0.62 4.61
C ALA A 83 -1.62 1.95 5.31
N THR A 84 -2.65 2.57 5.88
CA THR A 84 -2.51 3.84 6.62
C THR A 84 -1.65 3.68 7.87
N VAL A 85 -1.85 2.61 8.66
CA VAL A 85 -1.01 2.37 9.86
C VAL A 85 0.45 2.18 9.47
N CYS A 86 0.73 1.36 8.46
CA CYS A 86 2.09 1.14 7.96
C CYS A 86 2.70 2.42 7.38
N ALA A 87 1.93 3.21 6.62
CA ALA A 87 2.36 4.48 6.07
C ALA A 87 2.70 5.49 7.17
N VAL A 88 1.92 5.55 8.25
CA VAL A 88 2.24 6.36 9.44
C VAL A 88 3.57 5.92 10.05
N VAL A 89 3.79 4.61 10.24
CA VAL A 89 5.05 4.10 10.79
C VAL A 89 6.24 4.47 9.89
N ILE A 90 6.11 4.31 8.56
CA ILE A 90 7.15 4.69 7.60
C ILE A 90 7.41 6.21 7.66
N GLY A 91 6.36 7.03 7.70
CA GLY A 91 6.46 8.48 7.88
C GLY A 91 7.22 8.87 9.15
N LEU A 92 6.93 8.21 10.27
CA LEU A 92 7.62 8.44 11.55
C LEU A 92 9.09 8.05 11.47
N VAL A 93 9.41 6.87 10.92
CA VAL A 93 10.79 6.42 10.72
C VAL A 93 11.56 7.40 9.83
N PHE A 94 10.97 7.82 8.72
CA PHE A 94 11.60 8.75 7.79
C PHE A 94 11.86 10.11 8.45
N SER A 95 10.90 10.62 9.23
CA SER A 95 11.06 11.85 10.01
C SER A 95 12.17 11.72 11.07
N ALA A 96 12.26 10.58 11.76
CA ALA A 96 13.29 10.35 12.76
C ALA A 96 14.68 10.30 12.12
N VAL A 97 14.85 9.54 11.04
CA VAL A 97 16.12 9.44 10.30
C VAL A 97 16.56 10.80 9.77
N TRP A 98 15.64 11.57 9.18
CA TRP A 98 15.93 12.90 8.67
C TRP A 98 16.40 13.86 9.77
N SER A 99 15.77 13.79 10.94
CA SER A 99 16.15 14.61 12.09
C SER A 99 17.55 14.30 12.60
N SER A 100 17.93 13.01 12.66
CA SER A 100 19.27 12.58 13.05
C SER A 100 20.33 13.07 12.06
N LEU A 101 20.10 12.91 10.76
CA LEU A 101 21.03 13.36 9.71
C LEU A 101 21.23 14.88 9.73
N SER A 102 20.16 15.64 9.99
CA SER A 102 20.22 17.10 10.06
C SER A 102 20.99 17.59 11.29
N SER A 103 20.99 16.82 12.39
CA SER A 103 21.73 17.14 13.61
C SER A 103 23.24 16.96 13.43
N ASP A 104 23.68 15.96 12.67
CA ASP A 104 25.10 15.66 12.46
C ASP A 104 25.77 16.68 11.51
N ASN A 105 25.05 17.19 10.51
CA ASN A 105 25.57 18.21 9.58
C ASN A 105 25.73 19.62 10.19
N SER A 106 25.32 19.83 11.44
CA SER A 106 25.39 21.12 12.12
C SER A 106 26.55 21.24 13.12
N ARG A 107 27.43 20.23 13.20
CA ARG A 107 28.71 20.24 13.93
C ARG A 107 29.88 20.44 12.98
#